data_AF-A0A0S7YH50-F1
#
_entry.id   AF-A0A0S7YH50-F1
#
_cell.length_a   1.000
_cell.length_b   1.000
_cell.length_c   1.000
_cell.angle_alpha   90.00
_cell.angle_beta   90.00
_cell.angle_gamma   90.00
#
_symmetry.space_group_name_H-M   'P 1'
#
loop_
_entity.id
_entity.type
_entity.pdbx_description
1 polymer ?
#
loop_
_entity_poly.entity_id
_entity_poly.type
_entity_poly.pdbx_seq_one_letter_code
_entity_poly.pdbx_strand_id
1 'polypeptide(L)'
;MVLVSLVLLFCGADFPICTAHLSQDYTSVHYINNQYYVFWQDERFRLDEFTSAIFAARIAPDGTVIDADGKVIFNDSVFYGVDAAYDGDNFLAVFRNTC
;
A
#
# COMPACT_ATOMS: atom_id res chain seq x y z
N MET A 1 -16.59 34.10 9.90
CA MET A 1 -16.08 33.37 8.73
C MET A 1 -15.65 32.00 9.24
N VAL A 2 -16.51 31.01 9.02
CA VAL A 2 -16.48 29.72 9.71
C VAL A 2 -15.41 28.87 9.05
N LEU A 3 -14.25 28.67 9.70
CA LEU A 3 -13.43 27.52 9.38
C LEU A 3 -14.02 26.34 10.14
N VAL A 4 -14.92 25.63 9.45
CA VAL A 4 -15.35 24.30 9.85
C VAL A 4 -14.09 23.45 9.85
N SER A 5 -13.54 23.18 11.04
CA SER A 5 -12.62 22.06 11.22
C SER A 5 -13.36 20.83 10.71
N LEU A 6 -12.91 20.33 9.57
CA LEU A 6 -13.34 19.07 8.97
C LEU A 6 -12.94 17.97 9.96
N VAL A 7 -13.77 17.76 10.98
CA VAL A 7 -13.82 16.51 11.71
C VAL A 7 -14.28 15.51 10.66
N LEU A 8 -13.33 14.71 10.15
CA LEU A 8 -13.65 13.51 9.38
C LEU A 8 -14.71 12.74 10.17
N LEU A 9 -15.95 12.78 9.69
CA LEU A 9 -17.00 11.88 10.08
C LEU A 9 -16.58 10.48 9.60
N PHE A 10 -15.77 9.79 10.41
CA PHE A 10 -15.65 8.34 10.35
C PHE A 10 -16.94 7.73 10.87
N CYS A 11 -18.00 7.81 10.07
CA CYS A 11 -19.23 7.04 10.25
C CYS A 11 -19.57 6.37 8.92
N GLY A 12 -19.06 5.16 8.73
CA GLY A 12 -19.82 4.11 8.07
C GLY A 12 -19.50 3.74 6.62
N ALA A 13 -18.39 4.17 6.02
CA ALA A 13 -17.96 3.61 4.73
C ALA A 13 -16.64 2.87 4.90
N ASP A 14 -16.60 1.61 4.43
CA ASP A 14 -15.35 0.87 4.30
C ASP A 14 -14.42 1.64 3.35
N PHE A 15 -13.13 1.68 3.69
CA PHE A 15 -12.08 2.30 2.89
C PHE A 15 -11.08 1.24 2.44
N PRO A 16 -11.46 0.33 1.50
CA PRO A 16 -10.56 -0.70 1.04
C PRO A 16 -9.53 -0.12 0.07
N ILE A 17 -8.24 -0.31 0.37
CA ILE A 17 -7.14 -0.05 -0.57
C ILE A 17 -7.01 -1.23 -1.54
N CYS A 18 -7.17 -2.44 -1.02
CA CYS A 18 -7.12 -3.71 -1.73
C CYS A 18 -8.34 -4.55 -1.34
N THR A 19 -8.97 -5.15 -2.35
CA THR A 19 -10.09 -6.10 -2.20
C THR A 19 -9.78 -7.48 -2.77
N ALA A 20 -8.51 -7.74 -3.08
CA ALA A 20 -8.07 -9.01 -3.62
C ALA A 20 -8.18 -10.15 -2.60
N HIS A 21 -8.24 -11.37 -3.12
CA HIS A 21 -8.30 -12.58 -2.33
C HIS A 21 -6.95 -12.86 -1.64
N LEU A 22 -6.99 -13.72 -0.62
CA LEU A 22 -5.86 -14.11 0.22
C LEU A 22 -5.29 -12.96 1.07
N SER A 23 -4.14 -13.19 1.70
CA SER A 23 -3.58 -12.28 2.69
C SER A 23 -2.90 -11.07 2.05
N GLN A 24 -3.03 -9.93 2.73
CA GLN A 24 -2.27 -8.71 2.49
C GLN A 24 -1.57 -8.35 3.80
N ASP A 25 -0.25 -8.47 3.81
CA ASP A 25 0.56 -8.40 5.02
C ASP A 25 1.72 -7.42 4.87
N TYR A 26 2.37 -7.13 5.99
CA TYR A 26 3.63 -6.36 6.05
C TYR A 26 3.59 -5.03 5.31
N THR A 27 2.69 -4.14 5.75
CA THR A 27 2.51 -2.83 5.14
C THR A 27 3.61 -1.85 5.53
N SER A 28 3.94 -0.95 4.60
CA SER A 28 4.73 0.25 4.85
C SER A 28 4.01 1.47 4.25
N VAL A 29 3.98 2.58 4.98
CA VAL A 29 3.18 3.76 4.64
C VAL A 29 4.01 5.03 4.75
N HIS A 30 3.95 5.86 3.72
CA HIS A 30 4.59 7.18 3.69
C HIS A 30 3.61 8.25 3.24
N TYR A 31 3.69 9.43 3.86
CA TYR A 31 2.94 10.62 3.43
C TYR A 31 3.91 11.65 2.86
N ILE A 32 3.85 11.85 1.55
CA ILE A 32 4.79 12.67 0.77
C ILE A 32 4.01 13.50 -0.23
N ASN A 33 4.34 14.78 -0.38
CA ASN A 33 3.77 15.68 -1.40
C ASN A 33 2.22 15.65 -1.47
N ASN A 34 1.55 15.66 -0.31
CA ASN A 34 0.09 15.63 -0.19
C ASN A 34 -0.56 14.34 -0.75
N GLN A 35 0.13 13.21 -0.60
CA GLN A 35 -0.31 11.89 -1.04
C GLN A 35 0.24 10.81 -0.11
N TYR A 36 -0.58 9.80 0.19
CA TYR A 36 -0.11 8.59 0.85
C TYR A 36 0.39 7.59 -0.20
N TYR A 37 1.47 6.91 0.14
CA TYR A 37 2.04 5.80 -0.60
C TYR A 37 2.05 4.61 0.34
N VAL A 38 1.31 3.57 -0.02
CA VAL A 38 1.18 2.35 0.77
C VAL A 38 1.81 1.23 -0.02
N PHE A 39 2.73 0.51 0.60
CA PHE A 39 3.41 -0.66 0.07
C PHE A 39 3.00 -1.88 0.91
N TRP A 40 2.83 -3.05 0.31
CA TRP A 40 2.48 -4.26 1.04
C TRP A 40 2.90 -5.53 0.31
N GLN A 41 3.00 -6.62 1.06
CA GLN A 41 3.06 -7.97 0.51
C GLN A 41 1.65 -8.47 0.23
N ASP A 42 1.44 -9.06 -0.94
CA ASP A 42 0.14 -9.56 -1.37
C ASP A 42 0.25 -10.99 -1.90
N GLU A 43 -0.61 -11.86 -1.39
CA GLU A 43 -0.69 -13.27 -1.80
C GLU A 43 -1.71 -13.51 -2.92
N ARG A 44 -2.32 -12.50 -3.54
CA ARG A 44 -3.33 -12.73 -4.60
C ARG A 44 -2.80 -13.44 -5.85
N PHE A 45 -1.48 -13.49 -6.02
CA PHE A 45 -0.81 -14.21 -7.11
C PHE A 45 -0.20 -15.54 -6.65
N ARG A 46 -0.60 -16.03 -5.48
CA ARG A 46 -0.10 -17.27 -4.89
C ARG A 46 -0.33 -18.45 -5.83
N LEU A 47 0.73 -18.85 -6.54
CA LEU A 47 0.75 -20.06 -7.38
C LEU A 47 1.14 -21.31 -6.56
N ASP A 48 1.84 -21.11 -5.45
CA ASP A 48 2.23 -22.14 -4.47
C ASP A 48 2.22 -21.55 -3.04
N GLU A 49 2.55 -22.34 -2.02
CA GLU A 49 2.44 -21.90 -0.62
C GLU A 49 3.35 -20.70 -0.25
N PHE A 50 4.26 -20.29 -1.14
CA PHE A 50 5.41 -19.47 -0.85
C PHE A 50 5.55 -18.26 -1.79
N THR A 51 4.63 -18.13 -2.75
CA THR A 51 4.63 -17.04 -3.72
C THR A 51 3.79 -15.88 -3.20
N SER A 52 4.43 -14.72 -3.00
CA SER A 52 3.79 -13.43 -2.79
C SER A 52 4.48 -12.37 -3.63
N ALA A 53 3.82 -11.23 -3.86
CA ALA A 53 4.36 -10.11 -4.61
C ALA A 53 4.30 -8.82 -3.80
N ILE A 54 5.15 -7.84 -4.13
CA ILE A 54 5.08 -6.51 -3.52
C ILE A 54 4.22 -5.61 -4.39
N PHE A 55 3.26 -4.96 -3.75
CA PHE A 55 2.36 -3.99 -4.35
C PHE A 55 2.53 -2.61 -3.72
N ALA A 56 2.11 -1.59 -4.46
CA ALA A 56 1.94 -0.26 -3.90
C ALA A 56 0.72 0.47 -4.47
N ALA A 57 0.15 1.39 -3.69
CA ALA A 57 -0.93 2.26 -4.10
C ALA A 57 -0.69 3.70 -3.63
N ARG A 58 -1.11 4.65 -4.47
CA ARG A 58 -1.26 6.05 -4.07
C ARG A 58 -2.68 6.29 -3.56
N ILE A 59 -2.79 7.09 -2.50
CA ILE A 59 -4.07 7.50 -1.90
C ILE A 59 -4.04 9.00 -1.66
N ALA A 60 -5.09 9.70 -2.06
CA ALA A 60 -5.26 11.12 -1.79
C ALA A 60 -5.68 11.39 -0.33
N PRO A 61 -5.42 12.59 0.24
CA PRO A 61 -5.74 12.88 1.64
C PRO A 61 -7.22 12.81 2.00
N ASP A 62 -8.10 12.90 1.02
CA ASP A 62 -9.55 12.77 1.17
C ASP A 62 -10.03 11.31 1.22
N GLY A 63 -9.11 10.33 1.15
CA GLY A 63 -9.45 8.92 1.09
C GLY A 63 -9.83 8.45 -0.31
N THR A 64 -9.43 9.13 -1.38
CA THR A 64 -9.54 8.56 -2.72
C THR A 64 -8.38 7.59 -2.98
N VAL A 65 -8.65 6.29 -3.20
CA VAL A 65 -7.63 5.32 -3.63
C VAL A 65 -7.33 5.54 -5.11
N ILE A 66 -6.17 6.09 -5.43
CA ILE A 66 -5.79 6.48 -6.80
C ILE A 66 -5.40 5.25 -7.61
N ASP A 67 -4.67 4.32 -7.00
CA ASP A 67 -4.31 3.04 -7.61
C ASP A 67 -5.04 1.91 -6.86
N ALA A 68 -6.35 1.76 -7.13
CA ALA A 68 -7.18 0.74 -6.51
C ALA A 68 -6.62 -0.67 -6.73
N ASP A 69 -6.68 -1.50 -5.69
CA ASP A 69 -6.07 -2.84 -5.63
C ASP A 69 -4.54 -2.86 -5.81
N GLY A 70 -3.90 -1.70 -5.91
CA GLY A 70 -2.46 -1.57 -6.03
C GLY A 70 -1.89 -1.88 -7.41
N LYS A 71 -0.64 -1.48 -7.57
CA LYS A 71 0.22 -1.82 -8.69
C LYS A 71 1.33 -2.73 -8.21
N VAL A 72 1.64 -3.73 -9.03
CA VAL A 72 2.75 -4.65 -8.79
C VAL A 72 4.06 -3.88 -8.91
N ILE A 73 4.87 -3.92 -7.86
CA ILE A 73 6.23 -3.35 -7.82
C ILE A 73 7.27 -4.45 -8.07
N PHE A 74 7.01 -5.64 -7.52
CA PHE A 74 7.87 -6.81 -7.68
C PHE A 74 7.04 -8.08 -7.69
N ASN A 75 7.28 -8.97 -8.66
CA ASN A 75 6.49 -10.17 -8.90
C ASN A 75 7.36 -11.42 -8.95
N ASP A 76 7.95 -11.75 -7.81
CA ASP A 76 8.67 -12.99 -7.56
C ASP A 76 8.57 -13.28 -6.05
N SER A 77 8.91 -14.48 -5.62
CA SER A 77 8.64 -14.97 -4.26
C SER A 77 9.30 -14.10 -3.18
N VAL A 78 8.47 -13.33 -2.45
CA VAL A 78 8.86 -12.54 -1.28
C VAL A 78 8.38 -13.20 0.02
N PHE A 79 9.20 -13.16 1.07
CA PHE A 79 8.91 -13.81 2.35
C PHE A 79 8.93 -12.89 3.57
N TYR A 80 9.22 -11.61 3.36
CA TYR A 80 9.39 -10.65 4.43
C TYR A 80 8.87 -9.29 4.01
N GLY A 81 8.57 -8.46 5.01
CA GLY A 81 7.99 -7.15 4.78
C GLY A 81 8.79 -6.24 3.88
N VAL A 82 8.04 -5.34 3.23
CA VAL A 82 8.60 -4.22 2.49
C VAL A 82 8.80 -3.05 3.45
N ASP A 83 9.98 -2.45 3.38
CA ASP A 83 10.23 -1.12 3.94
C ASP A 83 10.59 -0.17 2.80
N ALA A 84 10.22 1.10 2.93
CA ALA A 84 10.46 2.08 1.89
C ALA A 84 11.02 3.36 2.49
N ALA A 85 11.82 4.08 1.71
CA ALA A 85 12.31 5.39 2.06
C ALA A 85 12.24 6.30 0.83
N TYR A 86 11.99 7.58 1.05
CA TYR A 86 11.90 8.58 0.00
C TYR A 86 13.08 9.55 0.09
N ASP A 87 13.78 9.76 -1.02
CA ASP A 87 14.97 10.61 -1.08
C ASP A 87 14.69 12.07 -1.47
N GLY A 88 13.43 12.40 -1.76
CA GLY A 88 13.01 13.71 -2.30
C GLY A 88 12.53 13.63 -3.75
N ASP A 89 12.86 12.56 -4.48
CA ASP A 89 12.46 12.33 -5.87
C ASP A 89 11.94 10.91 -6.12
N ASN A 90 12.56 9.89 -5.49
CA ASN A 90 12.33 8.47 -5.70
C ASN A 90 12.09 7.73 -4.38
N PHE A 91 11.44 6.57 -4.49
CA PHE A 91 11.39 5.59 -3.41
C PHE A 91 12.46 4.53 -3.60
N LEU A 92 13.22 4.27 -2.54
CA LEU A 92 13.95 3.02 -2.36
C LEU A 92 13.07 2.07 -1.54
N ALA A 93 12.58 1.00 -2.17
CA ALA A 93 11.89 -0.08 -1.48
C ALA A 93 12.86 -1.24 -1.25
N VAL A 94 12.94 -1.72 -0.01
CA VAL A 94 13.75 -2.87 0.38
C VAL A 94 12.85 -3.99 0.88
N PHE A 95 13.11 -5.19 0.39
CA PHE A 95 12.40 -6.41 0.76
C PHE A 95 13.35 -7.58 0.52
N ARG A 96 13.01 -8.74 1.10
CA ARG A 96 13.81 -9.95 0.95
C ARG A 96 13.02 -11.01 0.19
N ASN A 97 13.54 -11.38 -0.97
CA ASN A 97 13.08 -12.56 -1.71
C ASN A 97 13.55 -13.85 -1.00
N THR A 98 13.09 -14.98 -1.51
CA THR A 98 13.59 -16.30 -1.08
C THR A 98 15.12 -16.40 -1.22
N CYS A 99 15.75 -17.18 -0.33
CA CYS A 99 17.16 -17.53 -0.43
C CYS A 99 17.43 -18.41 -1.66
#